data_AF-A0A0P9FZN2-F1
#
_entry.id   AF-A0A0P9FZN2-F1
#
_cell.length_a   1.000
_cell.length_b   1.000
_cell.length_c   1.000
_cell.angle_alpha   90.00
_cell.angle_beta   90.00
_cell.angle_gamma   90.00
#
_symmetry.space_group_name_H-M   'P 1'
#
loop_
_entity.id
_entity.type
_entity.pdbx_description
1 polymer ?
#
loop_
_entity_poly.entity_id
_entity_poly.type
_entity_poly.pdbx_seq_one_letter_code
_entity_poly.pdbx_strand_id
1 'polypeptide(L)'
;MSSKLHWVLLVIWSIILTSSVLYLSTLKAKQFDLNGLLLSNAMDTEFDHRFTSLIEETVGTSSGTVVHFTMDNCFCEYVAESHVTSVKKRASEQGYKNHVITLNSDTRFNIPSVPAVAVINHNGKLTYLGPYATGMFCSEGEGLVEQYIIDNTENNALGATI
;
A
#
# COMPACT_ATOMS: atom_id res chain seq x y z
N MET A 1 38.41 2.14 42.79
CA MET A 1 37.03 2.64 42.59
C MET A 1 36.60 2.85 41.13
N SER A 2 37.37 2.42 40.12
CA SER A 2 37.10 2.69 38.69
C SER A 2 36.17 1.67 38.00
N SER A 3 36.16 0.40 38.43
CA SER A 3 35.42 -0.68 37.74
C SER A 3 33.89 -0.50 37.72
N LYS A 4 33.29 0.05 38.79
CA LYS A 4 31.83 0.24 38.87
C LYS A 4 31.31 1.36 37.96
N LEU A 5 32.13 2.39 37.71
CA LEU A 5 31.74 3.54 36.87
C LEU A 5 31.62 3.15 35.39
N HIS A 6 32.52 2.29 34.89
CA HIS A 6 32.49 1.82 33.50
C HIS A 6 31.25 0.94 33.22
N TRP A 7 30.85 0.10 34.18
CA TRP A 7 29.62 -0.70 34.07
C TRP A 7 28.36 0.17 34.05
N VAL A 8 28.30 1.22 34.88
CA VAL A 8 27.19 2.18 34.87
C VAL A 8 27.11 2.92 33.54
N LEU A 9 28.24 3.38 33.00
CA LEU A 9 28.30 4.03 31.69
C LEU A 9 27.85 3.09 30.55
N LEU A 10 28.25 1.82 30.59
CA LEU A 10 27.86 0.82 29.60
C LEU A 10 26.34 0.56 29.65
N VAL A 11 25.76 0.43 30.84
CA VAL A 11 24.31 0.25 31.01
C VAL A 11 23.54 1.48 30.51
N ILE A 12 23.97 2.69 30.87
CA ILE A 12 23.33 3.93 30.40
C ILE A 12 23.41 4.04 28.87
N TRP A 13 24.57 3.76 28.30
CA TRP A 13 24.76 3.77 26.84
C TRP A 13 23.86 2.74 26.13
N SER A 14 23.74 1.54 26.69
CA SER A 14 22.86 0.48 26.16
C SER A 14 21.39 0.89 26.21
N ILE A 15 20.94 1.51 27.31
CA ILE A 15 19.57 2.03 27.46
C ILE A 15 19.30 3.16 26.45
N ILE A 16 20.23 4.09 26.26
CA ILE A 16 20.08 5.19 25.30
C ILE A 16 19.98 4.64 23.87
N LEU A 17 20.83 3.69 23.49
CA LEU A 17 20.80 3.10 22.15
C LEU A 17 19.50 2.33 21.89
N THR A 18 19.11 1.46 22.82
CA THR A 18 17.87 0.68 22.68
C THR A 18 16.65 1.60 22.61
N SER A 19 16.59 2.63 23.46
CA SER A 19 15.50 3.62 23.45
C SER A 19 15.46 4.42 22.14
N SER A 20 16.63 4.82 21.61
CA SER A 20 16.72 5.54 20.34
C SER A 20 16.28 4.68 19.17
N VAL A 21 16.68 3.40 19.13
CA VAL A 21 16.25 2.46 18.09
C VAL A 21 14.74 2.24 18.15
N LEU A 22 14.18 2.04 19.33
CA LEU A 22 12.72 1.86 19.49
C LEU A 22 11.96 3.12 19.07
N TYR A 23 12.42 4.31 19.47
CA TYR A 23 11.81 5.57 19.07
C TYR A 23 11.85 5.76 17.54
N LEU A 24 13.03 5.60 16.93
CA LEU A 24 13.20 5.70 15.49
C LEU A 24 12.44 4.62 14.72
N SER A 25 12.23 3.44 15.30
CA SER A 25 11.41 2.38 14.74
C SER A 25 9.94 2.79 14.72
N THR A 26 9.39 3.32 15.82
CA THR A 26 7.99 3.76 15.86
C THR A 26 7.67 4.89 14.88
N LEU A 27 8.63 5.75 14.56
CA LEU A 27 8.46 6.82 13.56
C LEU A 27 8.25 6.29 12.14
N LYS A 28 8.68 5.05 11.86
CA LYS A 28 8.59 4.42 10.53
C LYS A 28 7.36 3.51 10.36
N ALA A 29 6.69 3.15 11.46
CA ALA A 29 5.43 2.43 11.42
C ALA A 29 4.30 3.44 11.16
N LYS A 30 3.90 3.59 9.90
CA LYS A 30 2.67 4.34 9.55
C LYS A 30 1.57 3.36 9.18
N GLN A 31 0.37 3.61 9.71
CA GLN A 31 -0.83 2.94 9.23
C GLN A 31 -1.18 3.48 7.85
N PHE A 32 -1.66 2.59 6.98
CA PHE A 32 -2.00 2.92 5.61
C PHE A 32 -3.10 3.98 5.50
N ASP A 33 -4.13 3.89 6.34
CA ASP A 33 -5.25 4.84 6.38
C ASP A 33 -5.44 5.46 7.77
N LEU A 34 -4.47 6.27 8.21
CA LEU A 34 -4.46 6.86 9.56
C LEU A 34 -5.71 7.70 9.86
N ASN A 35 -6.26 8.39 8.86
CA ASN A 35 -7.38 9.32 9.02
C ASN A 35 -8.73 8.69 8.64
N GLY A 36 -8.77 7.41 8.27
CA GLY A 36 -10.00 6.76 7.78
C GLY A 36 -10.51 7.36 6.47
N LEU A 37 -9.63 7.93 5.65
CA LEU A 37 -9.99 8.56 4.38
C LEU A 37 -10.54 7.54 3.39
N LEU A 38 -9.86 6.41 3.21
CA LEU A 38 -10.34 5.36 2.32
C LEU A 38 -11.56 4.67 2.90
N LEU A 39 -11.58 4.46 4.23
CA LEU A 39 -12.77 3.95 4.90
C LEU A 39 -14.00 4.84 4.66
N SER A 40 -13.85 6.15 4.78
CA SER A 40 -14.93 7.10 4.52
C SER A 40 -15.36 7.09 3.05
N ASN A 41 -14.40 6.99 2.13
CA ASN A 41 -14.67 6.89 0.70
C ASN A 41 -15.39 5.59 0.34
N ALA A 42 -15.06 4.47 0.98
CA ALA A 42 -15.70 3.18 0.77
C ALA A 42 -17.19 3.16 1.19
N MET A 43 -17.61 4.08 2.06
CA MET A 43 -19.01 4.25 2.45
C MET A 43 -19.83 5.07 1.44
N ASP A 44 -19.18 5.81 0.53
CA ASP A 44 -19.85 6.55 -0.53
C ASP A 44 -20.17 5.62 -1.70
N THR A 45 -21.46 5.48 -1.99
CA THR A 45 -21.97 4.60 -3.05
C THR A 45 -21.49 4.97 -4.45
N GLU A 46 -21.06 6.22 -4.67
CA GLU A 46 -20.54 6.68 -5.96
C GLU A 46 -19.02 6.62 -6.06
N PHE A 47 -18.31 6.34 -4.96
CA PHE A 47 -16.86 6.39 -4.94
C PHE A 47 -16.24 5.48 -6.00
N ASP A 48 -16.67 4.22 -6.05
CA ASP A 48 -16.15 3.23 -6.99
C ASP A 48 -16.27 3.73 -8.44
N HIS A 49 -17.44 4.25 -8.81
CA HIS A 49 -17.69 4.77 -10.16
C HIS A 49 -16.80 5.97 -10.49
N ARG A 50 -16.74 6.98 -9.60
CA ARG A 50 -15.89 8.15 -9.80
C ARG A 50 -14.42 7.76 -9.90
N PHE A 51 -13.99 6.80 -9.09
CA PHE A 51 -12.62 6.30 -9.10
C PHE A 51 -12.30 5.55 -10.41
N THR A 52 -13.14 4.61 -10.84
CA THR A 52 -12.91 3.88 -12.10
C THR A 52 -12.94 4.79 -13.32
N SER A 53 -13.81 5.81 -13.34
CA SER A 53 -13.84 6.80 -14.42
C SER A 53 -12.57 7.65 -14.44
N LEU A 54 -12.06 8.06 -13.27
CA LEU A 54 -10.81 8.79 -13.17
C LEU A 54 -9.61 7.95 -13.66
N ILE A 55 -9.60 6.65 -13.36
CA ILE A 55 -8.59 5.72 -13.87
C ILE A 55 -8.69 5.62 -15.39
N GLU A 56 -9.88 5.42 -15.93
CA GLU A 56 -10.09 5.35 -17.38
C GLU A 56 -9.62 6.61 -18.11
N GLU A 57 -9.88 7.79 -17.55
CA GLU A 57 -9.38 9.07 -18.10
C GLU A 57 -7.84 9.16 -18.07
N THR A 58 -7.21 8.56 -17.05
CA THR A 58 -5.76 8.66 -16.83
C THR A 58 -4.96 7.63 -17.63
N VAL A 59 -5.44 6.39 -17.74
CA VAL A 59 -4.72 5.28 -18.39
C VAL A 59 -5.37 4.78 -19.68
N GLY A 60 -6.54 5.33 -20.06
CA GLY A 60 -7.26 5.04 -21.30
C GLY A 60 -8.18 3.81 -21.23
N THR A 61 -8.04 2.96 -20.22
CA THR A 61 -8.94 1.82 -20.00
C THR A 61 -8.99 1.43 -18.52
N SER A 62 -10.20 1.24 -17.99
CA SER A 62 -10.42 0.79 -16.61
C SER A 62 -10.54 -0.73 -16.50
N SER A 63 -11.15 -1.40 -17.48
CA SER A 63 -11.43 -2.84 -17.43
C SER A 63 -10.17 -3.72 -17.49
N GLY A 64 -10.07 -4.66 -16.55
CA GLY A 64 -8.99 -5.65 -16.51
C GLY A 64 -7.64 -5.02 -16.20
N THR A 65 -7.62 -4.07 -15.26
CA THR A 65 -6.45 -3.25 -14.97
C THR A 65 -6.07 -3.35 -13.49
N VAL A 66 -4.77 -3.46 -13.23
CA VAL A 66 -4.17 -3.29 -11.90
C VAL A 66 -3.36 -1.99 -11.92
N VAL A 67 -3.70 -1.06 -11.03
CA VAL A 67 -3.04 0.24 -10.94
C VAL A 67 -2.20 0.30 -9.68
N HIS A 68 -0.92 0.58 -9.84
CA HIS A 68 0.06 0.70 -8.77
C HIS A 68 0.33 2.18 -8.51
N PHE A 69 0.09 2.63 -7.28
CA PHE A 69 0.36 4.02 -6.86
C PHE A 69 1.70 4.12 -6.13
N THR A 70 2.53 5.03 -6.60
CA THR A 70 3.90 5.28 -6.11
C THR A 70 4.09 6.77 -5.80
N MET A 71 5.21 7.17 -5.18
CA MET A 71 5.63 8.53 -4.93
C MET A 71 7.15 8.59 -4.89
N ASP A 72 7.73 9.64 -5.46
CA ASP A 72 9.18 9.81 -5.46
C ASP A 72 9.76 9.87 -4.04
N ASN A 73 10.93 9.25 -3.86
CA ASN A 73 11.71 9.25 -2.62
C ASN A 73 10.98 8.65 -1.40
N CYS A 74 10.17 7.61 -1.61
CA CYS A 74 9.50 6.88 -0.54
C CYS A 74 10.23 5.58 -0.16
N PHE A 75 10.74 5.49 1.08
CA PHE A 75 11.43 4.29 1.57
C PHE A 75 10.55 3.02 1.57
N CYS A 76 9.24 3.16 1.79
CA CYS A 76 8.32 2.02 1.77
C CYS A 76 8.24 1.33 0.41
N GLU A 77 8.53 2.03 -0.69
CA GLU A 77 8.57 1.42 -2.02
C GLU A 77 9.73 0.46 -2.17
N TYR A 78 10.90 0.86 -1.67
CA TYR A 78 12.07 -0.01 -1.66
C TYR A 78 11.83 -1.28 -0.84
N VAL A 79 11.20 -1.14 0.33
CA VAL A 79 10.90 -2.30 1.20
C VAL A 79 9.90 -3.25 0.55
N ALA A 80 8.87 -2.73 -0.14
CA ALA A 80 7.82 -3.53 -0.74
C ALA A 80 8.12 -4.02 -2.18
N GLU A 81 9.28 -3.68 -2.76
CA GLU A 81 9.57 -3.87 -4.19
C GLU A 81 9.40 -5.33 -4.66
N SER A 82 9.89 -6.28 -3.85
CA SER A 82 9.75 -7.73 -4.11
C SER A 82 8.28 -8.13 -4.25
N HIS A 83 7.44 -7.71 -3.30
CA HIS A 83 6.00 -7.96 -3.31
C HIS A 83 5.27 -7.26 -4.45
N VAL A 84 5.59 -6.00 -4.71
CA VAL A 84 5.01 -5.26 -5.85
C VAL A 84 5.30 -5.99 -7.16
N THR A 85 6.51 -6.53 -7.31
CA THR A 85 6.92 -7.29 -8.49
C THR A 85 6.18 -8.62 -8.61
N SER A 86 5.99 -9.35 -7.49
CA SER A 86 5.21 -10.60 -7.49
C SER A 86 3.76 -10.37 -7.91
N VAL A 87 3.14 -9.29 -7.42
CA VAL A 87 1.78 -8.87 -7.77
C VAL A 87 1.66 -8.49 -9.25
N LYS A 88 2.60 -7.67 -9.77
CA LYS A 88 2.65 -7.33 -11.21
C LYS A 88 2.70 -8.57 -12.08
N LYS A 89 3.58 -9.52 -11.72
CA LYS A 89 3.73 -10.78 -12.44
C LYS A 89 2.42 -11.57 -12.44
N ARG A 90 1.80 -11.75 -11.26
CA ARG A 90 0.53 -12.46 -11.10
C ARG A 90 -0.60 -11.80 -11.89
N ALA A 91 -0.70 -10.48 -11.86
CA ALA A 91 -1.68 -9.71 -12.64
C ALA A 91 -1.54 -10.00 -14.14
N SER A 92 -0.33 -9.95 -14.69
CA SER A 92 -0.07 -10.25 -16.10
C SER A 92 -0.37 -11.72 -16.45
N GLU A 93 -0.07 -12.66 -15.55
CA GLU A 93 -0.42 -14.08 -15.73
C GLU A 93 -1.95 -14.31 -15.78
N GLN A 94 -2.74 -13.47 -15.12
CA GLN A 94 -4.21 -13.51 -15.11
C GLN A 94 -4.84 -12.60 -16.18
N GLY A 95 -4.06 -12.08 -17.12
CA GLY A 95 -4.56 -11.25 -18.24
C GLY A 95 -4.84 -9.79 -17.90
N TYR A 96 -4.53 -9.33 -16.68
CA TYR A 96 -4.67 -7.93 -16.30
C TYR A 96 -3.52 -7.07 -16.86
N LYS A 97 -3.83 -5.81 -17.16
CA LYS A 97 -2.85 -4.78 -17.55
C LYS A 97 -2.36 -4.04 -16.32
N ASN A 98 -1.05 -4.04 -16.09
CA ASN A 98 -0.45 -3.27 -15.00
C ASN A 98 -0.16 -1.83 -15.45
N HIS A 99 -0.60 -0.85 -14.67
CA HIS A 99 -0.29 0.57 -14.85
C HIS A 99 0.32 1.16 -13.59
N VAL A 100 1.30 2.04 -13.72
CA VAL A 100 1.94 2.72 -12.59
C VAL A 100 1.60 4.21 -12.64
N ILE A 101 1.14 4.76 -11.53
CA ILE A 101 0.83 6.18 -11.35
C ILE A 101 1.68 6.71 -10.20
N THR A 102 2.61 7.62 -10.52
CA THR A 102 3.37 8.35 -9.51
C THR A 102 2.56 9.52 -9.00
N LEU A 103 2.19 9.48 -7.73
CA LEU A 103 1.48 10.53 -7.00
C LEU A 103 2.39 11.71 -6.72
N ASN A 104 1.83 12.90 -6.92
CA ASN A 104 2.43 14.18 -6.63
C ASN A 104 1.32 15.19 -6.27
N SER A 105 1.68 16.45 -6.04
CA SER A 105 0.73 17.52 -5.67
C SER A 105 -0.39 17.76 -6.69
N ASP A 106 -0.17 17.41 -7.96
CA ASP A 106 -1.09 17.70 -9.07
C ASP A 106 -1.97 16.49 -9.41
N THR A 107 -1.73 15.33 -8.77
CA THR A 107 -2.55 14.13 -9.00
C THR A 107 -3.93 14.26 -8.35
N ARG A 108 -4.97 13.85 -9.10
CA ARG A 108 -6.37 13.86 -8.63
C ARG A 108 -6.73 12.67 -7.72
N PHE A 109 -5.79 11.76 -7.48
CA PHE A 109 -6.01 10.56 -6.68
C PHE A 109 -5.78 10.84 -5.21
N ASN A 110 -6.80 10.61 -4.40
CA ASN A 110 -6.71 10.82 -2.96
C ASN A 110 -6.36 9.50 -2.24
N ILE A 111 -5.08 9.12 -2.34
CA ILE A 111 -4.54 7.88 -1.75
C ILE A 111 -3.80 8.23 -0.43
N PRO A 112 -4.15 7.59 0.71
CA PRO A 112 -3.64 8.00 2.01
C PRO A 112 -2.16 7.64 2.23
N SER A 113 -1.65 6.60 1.58
CA SER A 113 -0.25 6.16 1.69
C SER A 113 0.19 5.34 0.48
N VAL A 114 1.50 5.31 0.21
CA VAL A 114 2.13 4.50 -0.85
C VAL A 114 3.19 3.56 -0.25
N PRO A 115 3.49 2.42 -0.89
CA PRO A 115 2.89 1.92 -2.14
C PRO A 115 1.46 1.40 -1.93
N ALA A 116 0.57 1.73 -2.87
CA ALA A 116 -0.82 1.25 -2.89
C ALA A 116 -1.15 0.57 -4.23
N VAL A 117 -2.23 -0.19 -4.25
CA VAL A 117 -2.70 -0.89 -5.44
C VAL A 117 -4.22 -0.84 -5.54
N ALA A 118 -4.71 -0.62 -6.75
CA ALA A 118 -6.11 -0.82 -7.11
C ALA A 118 -6.24 -1.97 -8.11
N VAL A 119 -7.27 -2.79 -7.94
CA VAL A 119 -7.63 -3.85 -8.88
C VAL A 119 -9.01 -3.54 -9.44
N ILE A 120 -9.09 -3.44 -10.76
CA ILE A 120 -10.34 -3.26 -11.50
C ILE A 120 -10.53 -4.50 -12.36
N ASN A 121 -11.63 -5.21 -12.13
CA ASN A 121 -11.90 -6.45 -12.84
C ASN A 121 -12.17 -6.22 -14.34
N HIS A 122 -12.27 -7.31 -15.11
CA HIS A 122 -12.55 -7.26 -16.53
C HIS A 122 -13.92 -6.61 -16.88
N ASN A 123 -14.83 -6.48 -15.92
CA ASN A 123 -16.11 -5.78 -16.07
C ASN A 123 -16.01 -4.27 -15.77
N GLY A 124 -14.82 -3.74 -15.47
CA GLY A 124 -14.60 -2.33 -15.16
C GLY A 124 -14.98 -1.93 -13.72
N LYS A 125 -15.25 -2.90 -12.84
CA LYS A 125 -15.61 -2.63 -11.44
C LYS A 125 -14.40 -2.71 -10.52
N LEU A 126 -14.27 -1.73 -9.62
CA LEU A 126 -13.27 -1.73 -8.55
C LEU A 126 -13.51 -2.92 -7.61
N THR A 127 -12.52 -3.80 -7.48
CA THR A 127 -12.58 -4.97 -6.59
C THR A 127 -11.68 -4.85 -5.38
N TYR A 128 -10.64 -4.00 -5.47
CA TYR A 128 -9.72 -3.74 -4.38
C TYR A 128 -9.08 -2.36 -4.53
N LEU A 129 -8.87 -1.66 -3.41
CA LEU A 129 -8.07 -0.44 -3.32
C LEU A 129 -7.43 -0.37 -1.93
N GLY A 130 -6.12 -0.56 -1.83
CA GLY A 130 -5.48 -0.69 -0.53
C GLY A 130 -3.96 -0.88 -0.59
N PRO A 131 -3.35 -1.27 0.55
CA PRO A 131 -1.94 -1.65 0.59
C PRO A 131 -1.72 -3.01 -0.10
N TYR A 132 -0.47 -3.38 -0.34
CA TYR A 132 -0.17 -4.69 -0.91
C TYR A 132 -0.31 -5.83 0.12
N ALA A 133 0.06 -5.56 1.37
CA ALA A 133 0.07 -6.51 2.47
C ALA A 133 -0.18 -5.80 3.81
N THR A 134 -0.50 -6.58 4.85
CA THR A 134 -0.71 -6.10 6.23
C THR A 134 0.56 -5.93 7.05
N GLY A 135 1.73 -6.20 6.46
CA GLY A 135 2.99 -6.27 7.19
C GLY A 135 3.38 -4.94 7.86
N MET A 136 3.97 -5.05 9.06
CA MET A 136 4.51 -3.89 9.77
C MET A 136 5.70 -3.31 8.97
N PHE A 137 5.87 -1.99 8.97
CA PHE A 137 6.95 -1.32 8.24
C PHE A 137 6.94 -1.51 6.72
N CYS A 138 5.76 -1.65 6.10
CA CYS A 138 5.65 -1.89 4.66
C CYS A 138 6.33 -3.19 4.20
N SER A 139 6.61 -4.11 5.13
CA SER A 139 7.20 -5.43 4.85
C SER A 139 6.15 -6.40 4.33
N GLU A 140 6.62 -7.47 3.69
CA GLU A 140 5.79 -8.59 3.25
C GLU A 140 5.13 -9.24 4.48
N GLY A 141 3.82 -9.10 4.60
CA GLY A 141 2.95 -9.85 5.53
C GLY A 141 2.09 -10.83 4.75
N GLU A 142 0.88 -11.14 5.23
CA GLU A 142 -0.11 -11.84 4.41
C GLU A 142 -0.52 -10.94 3.23
N GLY A 143 -0.36 -11.44 2.01
CA GLY A 143 -0.70 -10.71 0.77
C GLY A 143 -2.20 -10.49 0.67
N LEU A 144 -2.62 -9.22 0.62
CA LEU A 144 -4.04 -8.87 0.58
C LEU A 144 -4.59 -8.81 -0.84
N VAL A 145 -3.78 -8.36 -1.79
CA VAL A 145 -4.23 -8.04 -3.16
C VAL A 145 -4.39 -9.27 -4.05
N GLU A 146 -3.60 -10.33 -3.81
CA GLU A 146 -3.51 -11.49 -4.68
C GLU A 146 -4.82 -12.26 -4.83
N GLN A 147 -5.67 -12.22 -3.79
CA GLN A 147 -7.01 -12.84 -3.80
C GLN A 147 -8.00 -12.11 -4.73
N TYR A 148 -7.72 -10.84 -5.05
CA TYR A 148 -8.57 -10.00 -5.91
C TYR A 148 -8.14 -10.04 -7.38
N ILE A 149 -6.96 -10.61 -7.65
CA ILE A 149 -6.44 -10.86 -9.00
C ILE A 149 -6.80 -12.31 -9.37
N ILE A 150 -8.07 -12.52 -9.72
CA ILE A 150 -8.64 -13.82 -10.08
C ILE A 150 -9.45 -13.73 -11.36
N ASP A 151 -9.42 -14.80 -12.15
CA ASP A 151 -10.02 -14.92 -13.49
C ASP A 151 -11.56 -15.01 -13.51
N ASN A 152 -12.27 -14.93 -12.37
CA ASN A 152 -13.72 -15.19 -12.33
C ASN A 152 -14.57 -13.97 -11.96
N THR A 153 -15.41 -13.57 -12.92
CA THR A 153 -16.04 -12.26 -13.07
C THR A 153 -17.35 -12.02 -12.32
N GLU A 154 -17.82 -12.91 -11.43
CA GLU A 154 -19.20 -12.78 -10.93
C GLU A 154 -19.41 -12.54 -9.42
N ASN A 155 -18.45 -12.80 -8.52
CA ASN A 155 -18.80 -12.86 -7.07
C ASN A 155 -18.01 -11.96 -6.11
N ASN A 156 -16.97 -11.24 -6.52
CA ASN A 156 -16.12 -10.49 -5.57
C ASN A 156 -15.96 -9.03 -5.95
N ALA A 157 -17.08 -8.32 -6.01
CA ALA A 157 -17.06 -6.88 -6.16
C ALA A 157 -17.27 -6.21 -4.81
N LEU A 158 -16.23 -6.28 -3.97
CA LEU A 158 -16.22 -5.75 -2.61
C LEU A 158 -16.02 -4.22 -2.56
N GLY A 159 -15.68 -3.59 -3.68
CA GLY A 159 -15.38 -2.15 -3.75
C GLY A 159 -14.06 -1.81 -3.06
N ALA A 160 -13.88 -0.57 -2.64
CA ALA A 160 -12.73 -0.18 -1.82
C ALA A 160 -12.69 -0.98 -0.49
N THR A 161 -11.66 -1.80 -0.31
CA THR A 161 -11.48 -2.64 0.88
C THR A 161 -10.15 -2.28 1.55
N ILE A 162 -10.20 -1.89 2.82
CA ILE A 162 -9.04 -1.58 3.68
C ILE A 162 -8.45 -2.83 4.33
#